data_AF-A0AAW9CKP2-F1
#
_entry.id   AF-A0AAW9CKP2-F1
#
_cell.length_a   1.000
_cell.length_b   1.000
_cell.length_c   1.000
_cell.angle_alpha   90.00
_cell.angle_beta   90.00
_cell.angle_gamma   90.00
#
_symmetry.space_group_name_H-M   'P 1'
#
loop_
_entity.id
_entity.type
_entity.pdbx_description
1 polymer ?
#
loop_
_entity_poly.entity_id
_entity_poly.type
_entity_poly.pdbx_seq_one_letter_code
_entity_poly.pdbx_strand_id
1 'polypeptide(L)'
;MNDKPLFEIRQGATPMLVHTPHAGRLVPDGFDRTRLTDAEAFDQTCEQVRDRHADTLGLMIAARLHATIMLDHTTRMWCDPERYPDDREEMNKAGMGAIPTRDIDGHPLYKPGQAPGMRERGQRFRLLYTPWHRMLDTICRTMLDTYGRCTIIDVHTHPREPRPFEPHADQPRAQTIIGHNNDPASRAIGARAAALLMGRGLTVGVNTAHRGAITPDGIHDIRLASIMVETRWDTAADPMARHDIADAIARALEGRA
;
A
#
# COMPACT_ATOMS: atom_id res chain seq x y z
N MET A 1 21.48 -16.80 -3.66
CA MET A 1 20.97 -15.55 -4.25
C MET A 1 19.46 -15.67 -4.22
N ASN A 2 18.76 -14.63 -3.76
CA ASN A 2 17.31 -14.67 -3.64
C ASN A 2 16.74 -14.39 -5.04
N ASP A 3 16.33 -15.42 -5.78
CA ASP A 3 15.80 -15.33 -7.15
C ASP A 3 14.42 -14.65 -7.24
N LYS A 4 13.96 -14.01 -6.16
CA LYS A 4 12.64 -13.36 -6.12
C LYS A 4 12.73 -11.98 -6.78
N PRO A 5 11.85 -11.64 -7.74
CA PRO A 5 11.82 -10.31 -8.32
C PRO A 5 11.49 -9.26 -7.25
N LEU A 6 11.80 -7.98 -7.51
CA LEU A 6 11.47 -6.89 -6.57
C LEU A 6 9.96 -6.73 -6.40
N PHE A 7 9.21 -6.93 -7.48
CA PHE A 7 7.75 -6.97 -7.48
C PHE A 7 7.25 -7.93 -8.54
N GLU A 8 5.99 -8.35 -8.43
CA GLU A 8 5.32 -9.17 -9.44
C GLU A 8 3.95 -8.60 -9.81
N ILE A 9 3.50 -8.92 -11.03
CA ILE A 9 2.12 -8.69 -11.46
C ILE A 9 1.53 -10.04 -11.85
N ARG A 10 0.33 -10.34 -11.34
CA ARG A 10 -0.43 -11.50 -11.77
C ARG A 10 -1.68 -11.02 -12.47
N GLN A 11 -1.82 -11.38 -13.75
CA GLN A 11 -2.89 -10.90 -14.61
C GLN A 11 -4.24 -11.51 -14.22
N GLY A 12 -5.27 -10.67 -14.19
CA GLY A 12 -6.67 -11.04 -14.06
C GLY A 12 -7.45 -10.83 -15.36
N ALA A 13 -8.78 -10.88 -15.27
CA ALA A 13 -9.70 -10.77 -16.41
C ALA A 13 -10.77 -9.66 -16.25
N THR A 14 -10.78 -8.95 -15.12
CA THR A 14 -11.73 -7.86 -14.83
C THR A 14 -11.04 -6.49 -14.84
N PRO A 15 -11.78 -5.37 -14.94
CA PRO A 15 -11.23 -4.01 -14.87
C PRO A 15 -10.84 -3.59 -13.44
N MET A 16 -10.30 -4.53 -12.66
CA MET A 16 -9.96 -4.36 -11.26
C MET A 16 -8.47 -4.64 -11.06
N LEU A 17 -7.82 -3.74 -10.32
CA LEU A 17 -6.44 -3.86 -9.91
C LEU A 17 -6.38 -3.91 -8.39
N VAL A 18 -5.84 -4.99 -7.83
CA VAL A 18 -5.44 -5.05 -6.43
C VAL A 18 -3.99 -4.57 -6.32
N HIS A 19 -3.76 -3.55 -5.50
CA HIS A 19 -2.45 -2.95 -5.26
C HIS A 19 -1.98 -3.31 -3.84
N THR A 20 -0.78 -3.86 -3.71
CA THR A 20 -0.23 -4.33 -2.42
C THR A 20 1.24 -3.91 -2.31
N PRO A 21 1.50 -2.69 -1.85
CA PRO A 21 2.83 -2.07 -1.95
C PRO A 21 3.76 -2.35 -0.76
N HIS A 22 3.23 -2.76 0.40
CA HIS A 22 3.98 -2.73 1.66
C HIS A 22 4.07 -4.06 2.41
N ALA A 23 3.64 -5.17 1.79
CA ALA A 23 3.70 -6.49 2.42
C ALA A 23 5.10 -7.14 2.36
N GLY A 24 5.98 -6.59 1.53
CA GLY A 24 7.30 -7.13 1.23
C GLY A 24 8.31 -7.06 2.38
N ARG A 25 9.36 -7.88 2.25
CA ARG A 25 10.46 -8.03 3.23
C ARG A 25 11.84 -7.99 2.58
N LEU A 26 11.91 -8.08 1.26
CA LEU A 26 13.16 -8.19 0.53
C LEU A 26 13.94 -6.89 0.68
N VAL A 27 15.16 -7.01 1.19
CA VAL A 27 16.18 -5.98 1.07
C VAL A 27 17.03 -6.35 -0.15
N PRO A 28 17.00 -5.57 -1.25
CA PRO A 28 17.70 -5.93 -2.47
C PRO A 28 19.21 -6.06 -2.29
N ASP A 29 19.81 -6.96 -3.07
CA ASP A 29 21.26 -7.19 -3.08
C ASP A 29 22.03 -5.90 -3.38
N GLY A 30 23.20 -5.75 -2.76
CA GLY A 30 24.02 -4.54 -2.85
C GLY A 30 23.65 -3.43 -1.86
N PHE A 31 22.65 -3.65 -1.00
CA PHE A 31 22.41 -2.76 0.14
C PHE A 31 23.51 -2.92 1.20
N ASP A 32 24.41 -1.94 1.27
CA ASP A 32 25.49 -1.91 2.27
C ASP A 32 24.94 -1.62 3.67
N ARG A 33 24.73 -2.70 4.43
CA ARG A 33 24.24 -2.68 5.81
C ARG A 33 25.25 -2.14 6.81
N THR A 34 26.54 -2.04 6.47
CA THR A 34 27.57 -1.52 7.40
C THR A 34 27.40 -0.02 7.67
N ARG A 35 26.63 0.67 6.82
CA ARG A 35 26.25 2.08 6.97
C ARG A 35 25.11 2.32 7.96
N LEU A 36 24.37 1.27 8.34
CA LEU A 36 23.29 1.39 9.30
C LEU A 36 23.84 1.76 10.67
N THR A 37 23.08 2.53 11.44
CA THR A 37 23.37 2.77 12.87
C THR A 37 23.33 1.46 13.65
N ASP A 38 22.28 0.67 13.39
CA ASP A 38 22.06 -0.65 13.94
C ASP A 38 21.32 -1.52 12.90
N ALA A 39 21.94 -2.63 12.50
CA ALA A 39 21.38 -3.54 11.51
C ALA A 39 20.21 -4.37 12.05
N GLU A 40 20.22 -4.71 13.33
CA GLU A 40 19.12 -5.45 13.96
C GLU A 40 17.90 -4.54 14.14
N ALA A 41 18.12 -3.31 14.62
CA ALA A 41 17.05 -2.31 14.72
C ALA A 41 16.42 -1.99 13.36
N PHE A 42 17.20 -1.99 12.27
CA PHE A 42 16.67 -1.84 10.91
C PHE A 42 15.73 -2.99 10.52
N ASP A 43 16.09 -4.25 10.82
CA ASP A 43 15.24 -5.40 10.50
C ASP A 43 13.96 -5.39 11.36
N GLN A 44 14.07 -4.98 12.63
CA GLN A 44 12.90 -4.77 13.50
C GLN A 44 11.99 -3.67 12.94
N THR A 45 12.56 -2.55 12.50
CA THR A 45 11.82 -1.45 11.85
C THR A 45 11.09 -1.95 10.61
N CYS A 46 11.77 -2.72 9.75
CA CYS A 46 11.15 -3.34 8.57
C CYS A 46 9.89 -4.13 8.96
N GLU A 47 9.93 -4.94 10.02
CA GLU A 47 8.76 -5.69 10.49
C GLU A 47 7.68 -4.83 11.17
N GLN A 48 8.05 -3.69 11.73
CA GLN A 48 7.12 -2.75 12.37
C GLN A 48 6.36 -1.87 11.37
N VAL A 49 6.92 -1.63 10.19
CA VAL A 49 6.26 -0.84 9.13
C VAL A 49 5.65 -1.69 8.03
N ARG A 50 5.89 -3.00 8.05
CA ARG A 50 5.35 -3.95 7.07
C ARG A 50 3.86 -4.11 7.23
N ASP A 51 3.17 -4.18 6.10
CA ASP A 51 1.74 -4.45 6.05
C ASP A 51 1.50 -5.96 6.19
N ARG A 52 1.44 -6.41 7.45
CA ARG A 52 1.32 -7.82 7.82
C ARG A 52 -0.01 -8.39 7.32
N HIS A 53 0.06 -9.46 6.53
CA HIS A 53 -1.08 -10.15 5.93
C HIS A 53 -1.80 -9.39 4.80
N ALA A 54 -1.32 -8.19 4.41
CA ALA A 54 -1.87 -7.47 3.26
C ALA A 54 -1.73 -8.26 1.95
N ASP A 55 -0.60 -8.95 1.76
CA ASP A 55 -0.38 -9.87 0.63
C ASP A 55 -1.44 -10.98 0.57
N THR A 56 -1.72 -11.61 1.71
CA THR A 56 -2.70 -12.69 1.81
C THR A 56 -4.10 -12.15 1.54
N LEU A 57 -4.47 -11.01 2.14
CA LEU A 57 -5.76 -10.35 1.92
C LEU A 57 -5.92 -9.91 0.46
N GLY A 58 -4.91 -9.27 -0.12
CA GLY A 58 -4.87 -8.83 -1.51
C GLY A 58 -5.06 -10.00 -2.48
N LEU A 59 -4.36 -11.12 -2.27
CA LEU A 59 -4.56 -12.34 -3.05
C LEU A 59 -5.98 -12.91 -2.93
N MET A 60 -6.57 -12.87 -1.73
CA MET A 60 -7.95 -13.33 -1.50
C MET A 60 -8.99 -12.44 -2.21
N ILE A 61 -8.76 -11.12 -2.24
CA ILE A 61 -9.59 -10.17 -2.98
C ILE A 61 -9.43 -10.40 -4.49
N ALA A 62 -8.19 -10.48 -4.97
CA ALA A 62 -7.89 -10.68 -6.39
C ALA A 62 -8.50 -11.98 -6.93
N ALA A 63 -8.43 -13.06 -6.17
CA ALA A 63 -9.02 -14.34 -6.54
C ALA A 63 -10.56 -14.28 -6.68
N ARG A 64 -11.24 -13.57 -5.76
CA ARG A 64 -12.72 -13.41 -5.81
C ARG A 64 -13.18 -12.54 -6.96
N LEU A 65 -12.38 -11.54 -7.31
CA LEU A 65 -12.71 -10.56 -8.34
C LEU A 65 -12.15 -10.90 -9.71
N HIS A 66 -11.38 -11.99 -9.83
CA HIS A 66 -10.53 -12.26 -10.99
C HIS A 66 -9.71 -11.02 -11.41
N ALA A 67 -9.23 -10.26 -10.42
CA ALA A 67 -8.54 -8.99 -10.63
C ALA A 67 -7.07 -9.21 -10.96
N THR A 68 -6.48 -8.27 -11.70
CA THR A 68 -5.03 -8.16 -11.78
C THR A 68 -4.51 -7.75 -10.40
N ILE A 69 -3.36 -8.27 -9.97
CA ILE A 69 -2.73 -7.89 -8.70
C ILE A 69 -1.28 -7.47 -8.90
N MET A 70 -0.88 -6.37 -8.26
CA MET A 70 0.51 -5.92 -8.11
C MET A 70 0.97 -6.15 -6.67
N LEU A 71 2.11 -6.83 -6.52
CA LEU A 71 2.69 -7.19 -5.23
C LEU A 71 4.14 -6.70 -5.18
N ASP A 72 4.45 -5.78 -4.25
CA ASP A 72 5.83 -5.43 -3.93
C ASP A 72 6.39 -6.47 -2.96
N HIS A 73 7.58 -6.99 -3.28
CA HIS A 73 8.30 -7.92 -2.41
C HIS A 73 9.36 -7.24 -1.57
N THR A 74 9.71 -5.99 -1.87
CA THR A 74 10.69 -5.20 -1.14
C THR A 74 10.15 -4.64 0.17
N THR A 75 11.04 -4.38 1.13
CA THR A 75 10.66 -3.59 2.31
C THR A 75 10.55 -2.12 1.92
N ARG A 76 9.49 -1.44 2.37
CA ARG A 76 9.32 0.01 2.19
C ARG A 76 10.46 0.82 2.84
N MET A 77 11.21 0.24 3.77
CA MET A 77 12.42 0.86 4.35
C MET A 77 13.59 0.94 3.36
N TRP A 78 13.54 0.17 2.26
CA TRP A 78 14.49 0.30 1.17
C TRP A 78 14.02 1.32 0.13
N CYS A 79 12.77 1.22 -0.31
CA CYS A 79 12.12 2.21 -1.16
C CYS A 79 10.62 2.06 -0.96
N ASP A 80 9.94 3.15 -0.60
CA ASP A 80 8.49 3.16 -0.45
C ASP A 80 7.86 3.66 -1.76
N PRO A 81 7.15 2.80 -2.51
CA PRO A 81 6.55 3.20 -3.78
C PRO A 81 5.34 4.13 -3.61
N GLU A 82 4.80 4.32 -2.40
CA GLU A 82 3.64 5.20 -2.15
C GLU A 82 3.98 6.50 -1.44
N ARG A 83 5.22 6.95 -1.61
CA ARG A 83 5.66 8.24 -1.12
C ARG A 83 6.18 9.05 -2.29
N TYR A 84 5.75 10.31 -2.41
CA TYR A 84 6.24 11.15 -3.49
C TYR A 84 7.76 11.35 -3.36
N PRO A 85 8.52 11.31 -4.47
CA PRO A 85 9.98 11.44 -4.43
C PRO A 85 10.43 12.91 -4.31
N ASP A 86 9.49 13.85 -4.13
CA ASP A 86 9.69 15.30 -4.12
C ASP A 86 9.08 15.96 -2.87
N ASP A 87 9.19 17.29 -2.80
CA ASP A 87 8.85 18.09 -1.62
C ASP A 87 7.35 18.12 -1.26
N ARG A 88 6.48 17.57 -2.14
CA ARG A 88 5.05 17.40 -1.83
C ARG A 88 4.82 16.32 -0.77
N GLU A 89 5.77 15.41 -0.59
CA GLU A 89 5.66 14.33 0.39
C GLU A 89 5.80 14.84 1.83
N GLU A 90 4.71 14.80 2.59
CA GLU A 90 4.65 15.23 3.99
C GLU A 90 5.59 14.40 4.87
N MET A 91 5.73 13.10 4.57
CA MET A 91 6.55 12.16 5.34
C MET A 91 8.05 12.39 5.19
N ASN A 92 8.49 13.23 4.25
CA ASN A 92 9.88 13.65 4.16
C ASN A 92 10.36 14.31 5.46
N LYS A 93 9.49 15.09 6.13
CA LYS A 93 9.82 15.77 7.41
C LYS A 93 10.06 14.77 8.54
N ALA A 94 9.33 13.65 8.53
CA ALA A 94 9.51 12.56 9.49
C ALA A 94 10.69 11.64 9.13
N GLY A 95 11.36 11.84 7.99
CA GLY A 95 12.40 10.93 7.50
C GLY A 95 11.86 9.61 6.96
N MET A 96 10.56 9.55 6.64
CA MET A 96 9.80 8.37 6.20
C MET A 96 9.23 8.55 4.78
N GLY A 97 9.91 9.34 3.93
CA GLY A 97 9.55 9.52 2.52
C GLY A 97 9.95 8.32 1.63
N ALA A 98 9.97 8.50 0.31
CA ALA A 98 10.22 7.43 -0.68
C ALA A 98 11.49 6.61 -0.44
N ILE A 99 12.50 7.21 0.19
CA ILE A 99 13.68 6.50 0.71
C ILE A 99 13.86 6.93 2.16
N PRO A 100 13.41 6.10 3.12
CA PRO A 100 13.48 6.44 4.53
C PRO A 100 14.91 6.65 5.03
N THR A 101 15.05 7.61 5.95
CA THR A 101 16.31 7.94 6.63
C THR A 101 16.19 7.84 8.16
N ARG A 102 14.96 7.69 8.68
CA ARG A 102 14.65 7.49 10.10
C ARG A 102 13.79 6.25 10.31
N ASP A 103 13.80 5.71 11.52
CA ASP A 103 12.90 4.65 11.96
C ASP A 103 11.55 5.20 12.44
N ILE A 104 10.70 4.32 12.97
CA ILE A 104 9.36 4.68 13.45
C ILE A 104 9.36 5.60 14.70
N ASP A 105 10.47 5.65 15.43
CA ASP A 105 10.67 6.46 16.63
C ASP A 105 11.44 7.76 16.31
N GLY A 106 11.82 7.95 15.05
CA GLY A 106 12.54 9.11 14.55
C GLY A 106 14.06 9.02 14.69
N HIS A 107 14.63 7.88 15.08
CA HIS A 107 16.08 7.71 15.14
C HIS A 107 16.68 7.55 13.73
N PRO A 108 17.91 8.01 13.47
CA PRO A 108 18.55 7.84 12.17
C PRO A 108 18.81 6.36 11.85
N LEU A 109 18.47 5.94 10.62
CA LEU A 109 18.77 4.59 10.12
C LEU A 109 20.25 4.43 9.75
N TYR A 110 20.91 5.52 9.32
CA TYR A 110 22.27 5.50 8.80
C TYR A 110 23.22 6.28 9.71
N LYS A 111 24.46 5.82 9.79
CA LYS A 111 25.56 6.53 10.46
C LYS A 111 25.70 7.95 9.88
N PRO A 112 26.25 8.91 10.65
CA PRO A 112 26.44 10.28 10.17
C PRO A 112 27.16 10.33 8.81
N GLY A 113 26.55 11.03 7.85
CA GLY A 113 27.09 11.17 6.49
C GLY A 113 26.95 9.93 5.58
N GLN A 114 26.31 8.85 6.04
CA GLN A 114 26.21 7.58 5.29
C GLN A 114 24.80 7.31 4.71
N ALA A 115 23.88 8.26 4.84
CA ALA A 115 22.54 8.16 4.25
C ALA A 115 22.60 8.11 2.70
N PRO A 116 21.62 7.48 2.03
CA PRO A 116 21.61 7.35 0.58
C PRO A 116 21.68 8.70 -0.13
N GLY A 117 22.79 8.95 -0.84
CA GLY A 117 22.97 10.14 -1.68
C GLY A 117 22.19 10.05 -3.00
N MET A 118 22.23 11.13 -3.80
CA MET A 118 21.45 11.24 -5.06
C MET A 118 21.65 10.05 -6.02
N ARG A 119 22.89 9.56 -6.17
CA ARG A 119 23.21 8.43 -7.06
C ARG A 119 22.49 7.15 -6.65
N GLU A 120 22.54 6.82 -5.36
CA GLU A 120 21.89 5.62 -4.81
C GLU A 120 20.37 5.78 -4.85
N ARG A 121 19.85 6.96 -4.47
CA ARG A 121 18.41 7.25 -4.57
C ARG A 121 17.88 7.03 -5.99
N GLY A 122 18.57 7.60 -6.98
CA GLY A 122 18.23 7.40 -8.39
C GLY A 122 18.33 5.93 -8.84
N GLN A 123 19.23 5.13 -8.26
CA GLN A 123 19.30 3.70 -8.53
C GLN A 123 18.09 2.95 -7.97
N ARG A 124 17.72 3.19 -6.70
CA ARG A 124 16.54 2.56 -6.08
C ARG A 124 15.27 2.91 -6.84
N PHE A 125 15.13 4.17 -7.27
CA PHE A 125 14.01 4.58 -8.11
C PHE A 125 13.98 3.88 -9.47
N ARG A 126 15.12 3.74 -10.15
CA ARG A 126 15.18 3.00 -11.42
C ARG A 126 14.85 1.51 -11.27
N LEU A 127 15.16 0.92 -10.12
CA LEU A 127 14.93 -0.51 -9.88
C LEU A 127 13.49 -0.83 -9.46
N LEU A 128 12.88 0.00 -8.61
CA LEU A 128 11.53 -0.26 -8.08
C LEU A 128 10.53 0.85 -8.41
N TYR A 129 10.76 2.06 -7.89
CA TYR A 129 9.75 3.14 -7.94
C TYR A 129 9.25 3.43 -9.36
N THR A 130 10.16 3.68 -10.29
CA THR A 130 9.80 4.04 -11.66
C THR A 130 9.13 2.88 -12.41
N PRO A 131 9.66 1.64 -12.39
CA PRO A 131 8.95 0.49 -12.97
C PRO A 131 7.57 0.21 -12.35
N TRP A 132 7.44 0.34 -11.02
CA TRP A 132 6.19 0.14 -10.29
C TRP A 132 5.10 1.10 -10.79
N HIS A 133 5.39 2.41 -10.77
CA HIS A 133 4.44 3.43 -11.22
C HIS A 133 4.14 3.37 -12.72
N ARG A 134 5.12 3.02 -13.55
CA ARG A 134 4.89 2.78 -14.99
C ARG A 134 3.91 1.62 -15.21
N MET A 135 4.03 0.55 -14.41
CA MET A 135 3.13 -0.58 -14.51
C MET A 135 1.73 -0.24 -14.03
N LEU A 136 1.61 0.48 -12.92
CA LEU A 136 0.34 1.01 -12.41
C LEU A 136 -0.37 1.83 -13.50
N ASP A 137 0.32 2.81 -14.10
CA ASP A 137 -0.19 3.60 -15.22
C ASP A 137 -0.62 2.73 -16.41
N THR A 138 0.22 1.76 -16.79
CA THR A 138 -0.03 0.90 -17.96
C THR A 138 -1.28 0.05 -17.76
N ILE A 139 -1.39 -0.63 -16.60
CA ILE A 139 -2.54 -1.48 -16.28
C ILE A 139 -3.82 -0.64 -16.25
N CYS A 140 -3.81 0.50 -15.57
CA CYS A 140 -4.98 1.36 -15.47
C CYS A 140 -5.42 1.90 -16.85
N ARG A 141 -4.49 2.34 -17.71
CA ARG A 141 -4.80 2.75 -19.09
C ARG A 141 -5.41 1.60 -19.88
N THR A 142 -4.80 0.42 -19.85
CA THR A 142 -5.33 -0.77 -20.53
C THR A 142 -6.74 -1.10 -20.06
N MET A 143 -7.02 -1.02 -18.75
CA MET A 143 -8.38 -1.27 -18.23
C MET A 143 -9.39 -0.22 -18.71
N LEU A 144 -9.02 1.06 -18.68
CA LEU A 144 -9.87 2.15 -19.16
C LEU A 144 -10.19 2.03 -20.66
N ASP A 145 -9.20 1.67 -21.46
CA ASP A 145 -9.35 1.51 -22.92
C ASP A 145 -10.16 0.25 -23.26
N THR A 146 -9.97 -0.85 -22.52
CA THR A 146 -10.59 -2.15 -22.83
C THR A 146 -12.01 -2.27 -22.28
N TYR A 147 -12.24 -1.83 -21.04
CA TYR A 147 -13.49 -2.04 -20.31
C TYR A 147 -14.29 -0.75 -20.09
N GLY A 148 -13.74 0.40 -20.47
CA GLY A 148 -14.37 1.71 -20.22
C GLY A 148 -14.41 2.10 -18.74
N ARG A 149 -13.68 1.39 -17.86
CA ARG A 149 -13.57 1.67 -16.42
C ARG A 149 -12.32 1.00 -15.85
N CYS A 150 -11.86 1.51 -14.72
CA CYS A 150 -10.79 0.89 -13.92
C CYS A 150 -11.12 1.10 -12.44
N THR A 151 -10.91 0.07 -11.61
CA THR A 151 -11.07 0.19 -10.16
C THR A 151 -9.84 -0.33 -9.45
N ILE A 152 -9.18 0.50 -8.65
CA ILE A 152 -8.05 0.13 -7.80
C ILE A 152 -8.57 -0.22 -6.41
N ILE A 153 -8.12 -1.35 -5.88
CA ILE A 153 -8.27 -1.75 -4.48
C ILE A 153 -6.88 -1.76 -3.86
N ASP A 154 -6.59 -0.72 -3.09
CA ASP A 154 -5.29 -0.47 -2.47
C ASP A 154 -5.25 -1.09 -1.08
N VAL A 155 -4.50 -2.18 -0.90
CA VAL A 155 -4.63 -3.06 0.27
C VAL A 155 -3.47 -2.86 1.22
N HIS A 156 -3.83 -2.44 2.44
CA HIS A 156 -2.89 -2.10 3.49
C HIS A 156 -3.28 -2.70 4.84
N THR A 157 -2.33 -2.67 5.77
CA THR A 157 -2.63 -2.99 7.16
C THR A 157 -1.84 -2.15 8.15
N HIS A 158 -2.46 -1.82 9.29
CA HIS A 158 -1.89 -0.91 10.27
C HIS A 158 -1.85 -1.51 11.69
N PRO A 159 -0.92 -1.05 12.54
CA PRO A 159 -0.90 -1.43 13.96
C PRO A 159 -2.09 -0.83 14.72
N ARG A 160 -2.47 -1.50 15.82
CA ARG A 160 -3.55 -1.04 16.70
C ARG A 160 -3.25 0.30 17.36
N GLU A 161 -2.02 0.47 17.86
CA GLU A 161 -1.57 1.71 18.46
C GLU A 161 -0.98 2.63 17.38
N PRO A 162 -1.24 3.95 17.43
CA PRO A 162 -0.63 4.90 16.52
C PRO A 162 0.88 4.99 16.75
N ARG A 163 1.65 5.26 15.69
CA ARG A 163 3.09 5.51 15.78
C ARG A 163 3.40 7.03 15.83
N PRO A 164 4.53 7.43 16.43
CA PRO A 164 4.89 8.85 16.57
C PRO A 164 4.96 9.63 15.25
N PHE A 165 5.30 8.95 14.15
CA PHE A 165 5.41 9.58 12.83
C PHE A 165 4.06 9.82 12.13
N GLU A 166 2.96 9.24 12.62
CA GLU A 166 1.67 9.28 11.93
C GLU A 166 0.97 10.64 12.11
N PRO A 167 0.51 11.30 11.04
CA PRO A 167 -0.04 12.67 11.10
C PRO A 167 -1.43 12.76 11.75
N HIS A 168 -2.11 11.64 11.94
CA HIS A 168 -3.50 11.57 12.42
C HIS A 168 -3.66 10.58 13.57
N ALA A 169 -2.66 10.53 14.45
CA ALA A 169 -2.57 9.60 15.57
C ALA A 169 -3.73 9.72 16.59
N ASP A 170 -4.43 10.85 16.60
CA ASP A 170 -5.56 11.15 17.50
C ASP A 170 -6.91 10.58 17.01
N GLN A 171 -6.97 10.10 15.77
CA GLN A 171 -8.22 9.63 15.16
C GLN A 171 -8.50 8.14 15.46
N PRO A 172 -9.78 7.72 15.48
CA PRO A 172 -10.14 6.33 15.71
C PRO A 172 -9.49 5.35 14.72
N ARG A 173 -8.94 4.25 15.24
CA ARG A 173 -8.34 3.15 14.47
C ARG A 173 -9.26 1.94 14.46
N ALA A 174 -10.22 1.99 13.54
CA ALA A 174 -11.20 0.94 13.38
C ALA A 174 -10.54 -0.39 12.92
N GLN A 175 -11.24 -1.50 13.01
CA GLN A 175 -10.73 -2.79 12.54
C GLN A 175 -10.45 -2.77 11.03
N THR A 176 -11.22 -2.01 10.27
CA THR A 176 -10.96 -1.72 8.85
C THR A 176 -11.26 -0.24 8.57
N ILE A 177 -10.41 0.40 7.79
CA ILE A 177 -10.61 1.78 7.32
C ILE A 177 -10.73 1.74 5.81
N ILE A 178 -11.74 2.43 5.28
CA ILE A 178 -11.91 2.63 3.84
C ILE A 178 -11.42 4.04 3.49
N GLY A 179 -10.32 4.12 2.75
CA GLY A 179 -9.80 5.38 2.21
C GLY A 179 -10.28 5.64 0.78
N HIS A 180 -10.40 6.90 0.39
CA HIS A 180 -10.68 7.31 -0.99
C HIS A 180 -10.42 8.80 -1.21
N ASN A 181 -10.24 9.21 -2.47
CA ASN A 181 -9.92 10.60 -2.85
C ASN A 181 -11.16 11.50 -3.06
N ASN A 182 -12.32 11.09 -2.53
CA ASN A 182 -13.60 11.82 -2.54
C ASN A 182 -14.26 12.00 -3.91
N ASP A 183 -13.73 11.41 -4.98
CA ASP A 183 -14.44 11.34 -6.26
C ASP A 183 -15.74 10.52 -6.11
N PRO A 184 -16.76 10.78 -6.95
CA PRO A 184 -18.07 10.14 -6.79
C PRO A 184 -18.03 8.61 -6.85
N ALA A 185 -17.21 8.03 -7.72
CA ALA A 185 -17.17 6.59 -7.92
C ALA A 185 -16.54 5.89 -6.71
N SER A 186 -15.40 6.38 -6.24
CA SER A 186 -14.72 5.83 -5.06
C SER A 186 -15.54 6.00 -3.79
N ARG A 187 -16.24 7.14 -3.63
CA ARG A 187 -17.17 7.35 -2.51
C ARG A 187 -18.31 6.35 -2.49
N ALA A 188 -18.92 6.09 -3.64
CA ALA A 188 -20.03 5.13 -3.74
C ALA A 188 -19.58 3.70 -3.41
N ILE A 189 -18.44 3.28 -3.96
CA ILE A 189 -17.83 1.97 -3.67
C ILE A 189 -17.47 1.89 -2.18
N GLY A 190 -16.79 2.91 -1.65
CA GLY A 190 -16.34 2.94 -0.27
C GLY A 190 -17.49 2.89 0.73
N ALA A 191 -18.59 3.61 0.46
CA ALA A 191 -19.79 3.55 1.29
C ALA A 191 -20.44 2.16 1.30
N ARG A 192 -20.52 1.50 0.13
CA ARG A 192 -21.05 0.13 0.03
C ARG A 192 -20.16 -0.88 0.75
N ALA A 193 -18.84 -0.78 0.56
CA ALA A 193 -17.86 -1.59 1.26
C ALA A 193 -17.98 -1.44 2.78
N ALA A 194 -18.03 -0.19 3.27
CA ALA A 194 -18.16 0.09 4.69
C ALA A 194 -19.45 -0.50 5.28
N ALA A 195 -20.60 -0.34 4.61
CA ALA A 195 -21.87 -0.90 5.06
C ALA A 195 -21.82 -2.45 5.13
N LEU A 196 -21.23 -3.10 4.13
CA LEU A 196 -21.09 -4.56 4.10
C LEU A 196 -20.16 -5.09 5.20
N LEU A 197 -19.07 -4.36 5.49
CA LEU A 197 -18.13 -4.70 6.56
C LEU A 197 -18.77 -4.52 7.95
N MET A 198 -19.49 -3.42 8.17
CA MET A 198 -20.25 -3.19 9.40
C MET A 198 -21.32 -4.27 9.61
N GLY A 199 -22.00 -4.70 8.53
CA GLY A 199 -22.96 -5.81 8.58
C GLY A 199 -22.36 -7.16 8.98
N ARG A 200 -21.02 -7.31 8.89
CA ARG A 200 -20.26 -8.47 9.38
C ARG A 200 -19.70 -8.26 10.80
N GLY A 201 -20.08 -7.19 11.48
CA GLY A 201 -19.69 -6.90 12.85
C GLY A 201 -18.32 -6.23 13.02
N LEU A 202 -17.67 -5.81 11.92
CA LEU A 202 -16.42 -5.05 12.01
C LEU A 202 -16.69 -3.58 12.35
N THR A 203 -15.82 -3.01 13.18
CA THR A 203 -15.74 -1.54 13.30
C THR A 203 -15.08 -0.97 12.06
N VAL A 204 -15.74 -0.01 11.40
CA VAL A 204 -15.28 0.56 10.14
C VAL A 204 -15.15 2.07 10.20
N GLY A 205 -13.99 2.58 9.80
CA GLY A 205 -13.75 4.01 9.58
C GLY A 205 -13.78 4.35 8.09
N VAL A 206 -14.09 5.59 7.74
CA VAL A 206 -13.99 6.09 6.35
C VAL A 206 -13.12 7.33 6.36
N ASN A 207 -11.95 7.25 5.71
CA ASN A 207 -10.92 8.29 5.78
C ASN A 207 -10.63 8.73 7.23
N THR A 208 -10.42 7.79 8.15
CA THR A 208 -10.07 8.07 9.56
C THR A 208 -8.71 7.46 9.87
N ALA A 209 -7.80 8.22 10.50
CA ALA A 209 -6.39 7.88 10.73
C ALA A 209 -5.56 7.71 9.44
N HIS A 210 -6.06 6.95 8.47
CA HIS A 210 -5.50 6.76 7.13
C HIS A 210 -6.52 7.24 6.10
N ARG A 211 -6.05 8.00 5.09
CA ARG A 211 -6.90 8.75 4.16
C ARG A 211 -6.39 8.63 2.74
N GLY A 212 -7.31 8.74 1.79
CA GLY A 212 -6.99 8.64 0.37
C GLY A 212 -6.80 7.20 -0.09
N ALA A 213 -6.46 7.05 -1.35
CA ALA A 213 -6.08 5.79 -1.99
C ALA A 213 -5.17 6.10 -3.17
N ILE A 214 -4.26 5.18 -3.52
CA ILE A 214 -3.34 5.39 -4.63
C ILE A 214 -4.09 5.65 -5.94
N THR A 215 -3.60 6.60 -6.74
CA THR A 215 -4.02 6.80 -8.13
C THR A 215 -2.80 6.96 -9.01
N PRO A 216 -2.83 6.51 -10.27
CA PRO A 216 -1.72 6.69 -11.20
C PRO A 216 -1.56 8.18 -11.51
N ASP A 217 -0.33 8.71 -11.37
CA ASP A 217 -0.03 10.13 -11.54
C ASP A 217 -0.46 10.67 -12.91
N GLY A 218 -0.37 9.83 -13.96
CA GLY A 218 -0.64 10.22 -15.34
C GLY A 218 -2.10 10.11 -15.77
N ILE A 219 -3.03 9.77 -14.87
CA ILE A 219 -4.42 9.47 -15.20
C ILE A 219 -5.38 10.32 -14.36
N HIS A 220 -6.09 11.22 -15.04
CA HIS A 220 -7.18 12.01 -14.48
C HIS A 220 -8.48 11.71 -15.25
N ASP A 221 -9.09 10.57 -14.95
CA ASP A 221 -10.28 10.07 -15.66
C ASP A 221 -11.39 9.72 -14.66
N ILE A 222 -12.61 10.22 -14.89
CA ILE A 222 -13.77 9.98 -14.01
C ILE A 222 -14.21 8.50 -13.97
N ARG A 223 -13.74 7.69 -14.94
CA ARG A 223 -14.03 6.25 -15.03
C ARG A 223 -13.07 5.43 -14.18
N LEU A 224 -11.99 6.03 -13.68
CA LEU A 224 -11.10 5.46 -12.68
C LEU A 224 -11.68 5.69 -11.27
N ALA A 225 -11.82 4.61 -10.51
CA ALA A 225 -12.12 4.67 -9.08
C ALA A 225 -10.97 4.04 -8.29
N SER A 226 -10.71 4.52 -7.08
CA SER A 226 -9.69 3.98 -6.18
C SER A 226 -10.17 4.02 -4.73
N ILE A 227 -10.16 2.86 -4.08
CA ILE A 227 -10.40 2.73 -2.65
C ILE A 227 -9.19 2.11 -1.98
N MET A 228 -8.92 2.52 -0.76
CA MET A 228 -7.96 1.88 0.13
C MET A 228 -8.70 1.00 1.14
N VAL A 229 -8.22 -0.21 1.37
CA VAL A 229 -8.69 -1.17 2.37
C VAL A 229 -7.57 -1.36 3.38
N GLU A 230 -7.67 -0.61 4.46
CA GLU A 230 -6.64 -0.49 5.49
C GLU A 230 -7.07 -1.28 6.74
N THR A 231 -6.50 -2.46 6.96
CA THR A 231 -6.99 -3.42 7.96
C THR A 231 -6.06 -3.51 9.16
N ARG A 232 -6.60 -3.40 10.38
CA ARG A 232 -5.78 -3.48 11.60
C ARG A 232 -5.11 -4.84 11.73
N TRP A 233 -3.87 -4.92 12.20
CA TRP A 233 -3.08 -6.16 12.21
C TRP A 233 -3.73 -7.34 12.94
N ASP A 234 -4.41 -7.10 14.07
CA ASP A 234 -5.14 -8.14 14.81
C ASP A 234 -6.30 -8.69 13.97
N THR A 235 -7.05 -7.82 13.30
CA THR A 235 -8.10 -8.19 12.34
C THR A 235 -7.51 -8.91 11.13
N ALA A 236 -6.42 -8.40 10.55
CA ALA A 236 -5.77 -8.99 9.39
C ALA A 236 -5.12 -10.34 9.70
N ALA A 237 -4.77 -10.62 10.97
CA ALA A 237 -4.25 -11.91 11.41
C ALA A 237 -5.34 -12.99 11.50
N ASP A 238 -6.59 -12.62 11.77
CA ASP A 238 -7.72 -13.55 11.81
C ASP A 238 -8.14 -14.01 10.38
N PRO A 239 -8.03 -15.31 10.05
CA PRO A 239 -8.44 -15.83 8.75
C PRO A 239 -9.93 -15.60 8.43
N MET A 240 -10.82 -15.63 9.43
CA MET A 240 -12.24 -15.41 9.23
C MET A 240 -12.49 -13.96 8.85
N ALA A 241 -11.91 -13.02 9.59
CA ALA A 241 -11.99 -11.60 9.27
C ALA A 241 -11.43 -11.29 7.87
N ARG A 242 -10.31 -11.90 7.45
CA ARG A 242 -9.81 -11.77 6.06
C ARG A 242 -10.81 -12.27 5.03
N HIS A 243 -11.50 -13.39 5.31
CA HIS A 243 -12.54 -13.92 4.42
C HIS A 243 -13.70 -12.94 4.30
N ASP A 244 -14.17 -12.43 5.43
CA ASP A 244 -15.27 -11.47 5.53
C ASP A 244 -14.95 -10.16 4.82
N ILE A 245 -13.73 -9.63 4.99
CA ILE A 245 -13.27 -8.43 4.29
C ILE A 245 -13.22 -8.69 2.79
N ALA A 246 -12.60 -9.78 2.35
CA ALA A 246 -12.48 -10.08 0.93
C ALA A 246 -13.85 -10.27 0.25
N ASP A 247 -14.80 -10.92 0.92
CA ASP A 247 -16.17 -11.07 0.42
C ASP A 247 -16.94 -9.73 0.41
N ALA A 248 -16.79 -8.91 1.44
CA ALA A 248 -17.42 -7.58 1.51
C ALA A 248 -16.91 -6.66 0.37
N ILE A 249 -15.60 -6.63 0.12
CA ILE A 249 -15.01 -5.85 -0.96
C ILE A 249 -15.47 -6.37 -2.33
N ALA A 250 -15.49 -7.68 -2.54
CA ALA A 250 -15.97 -8.28 -3.78
C ALA A 250 -17.43 -7.90 -4.06
N ARG A 251 -18.30 -8.02 -3.04
CA ARG A 251 -19.70 -7.62 -3.12
C ARG A 251 -19.89 -6.13 -3.35
N ALA A 252 -19.05 -5.28 -2.76
CA ALA A 252 -19.11 -3.84 -2.99
C ALA A 252 -18.87 -3.47 -4.46
N LEU A 253 -18.11 -4.29 -5.18
CA LEU A 253 -17.70 -4.11 -6.57
C LEU A 253 -18.56 -4.90 -7.57
N GLU A 254 -19.57 -5.65 -7.13
CA GLU A 254 -20.55 -6.28 -8.01
C GLU A 254 -21.19 -5.25 -8.95
N GLY A 255 -21.20 -5.55 -10.26
CA GLY A 255 -21.66 -4.64 -11.32
C GLY A 255 -20.57 -3.72 -11.88
N ARG A 256 -19.33 -3.80 -11.36
CA ARG A 256 -18.15 -3.15 -11.93
C ARG A 256 -17.17 -4.08 -12.64
N ALA A 257 -17.41 -5.39 -12.59
CA ALA A 257 -16.67 -6.40 -13.37
C ALA A 257 -17.02 -6.32 -14.85
#